data_AF-A0A4V2GDP7-F1
#
_entry.id   AF-A0A4V2GDP7-F1
#
_cell.length_a   1.000
_cell.length_b   1.000
_cell.length_c   1.000
_cell.angle_alpha   90.00
_cell.angle_beta   90.00
_cell.angle_gamma   90.00
#
_symmetry.space_group_name_H-M   'P 1'
#
loop_
_entity.id
_entity.type
_entity.pdbx_description
1 polymer ?
#
loop_
_entity_poly.entity_id
_entity_poly.type
_entity_poly.pdbx_seq_one_letter_code
_entity_poly.pdbx_strand_id
1 'polypeptide(L)'
;MYRYLANKFASPPDLFLVHPLQLSRWLETAWAAAPNVPVIGNTPRLAQLGSTTVIADFDMPETLLRTLEPGVDLARPGDYTPPGRQNSPLLSDHLMYAYLIESTGIWEIIAKILSRIMRGETLGRLRPETLQWARAMEELLFRAQPNFSIAAIESRLRSDIRCQRRNAYWRMFAFDLPHPMPSSCGCAGGASTPCWKVDVGNGVNTAFGGRLNELFTQVWTGYENKVNQVGANATDAQYVGLLAEAIDDMLGNRRQGGLLAREEQTFVAGLSLCHLTVEYDTPVVQDLQATATSPAERLAKLGERVGMTPAPRSRELFELAEPMSSLLWGIELGLFNPGGAPESLYLPNVPNGPPTTLNIEVNRIIDLWQSATGTRIKTTTSYVPGAPAAPRPPAQPLRVPTPAPGPAAPALAAASTNGHRT
;
A
#
# COMPACT_ATOMS: atom_id res chain seq x y z
N MET A 1 7.41 -3.19 -5.85
CA MET A 1 7.74 -3.70 -7.22
C MET A 1 9.08 -3.22 -7.79
N TYR A 2 9.27 -1.93 -8.13
CA TYR A 2 10.53 -1.48 -8.71
C TYR A 2 11.72 -1.66 -7.76
N ARG A 3 11.46 -1.66 -6.45
CA ARG A 3 12.43 -2.06 -5.42
C ARG A 3 12.98 -3.47 -5.60
N TYR A 4 12.11 -4.42 -5.92
CA TYR A 4 12.54 -5.80 -6.20
C TYR A 4 13.41 -5.86 -7.47
N LEU A 5 13.08 -5.10 -8.52
CA LEU A 5 13.92 -4.99 -9.71
C LEU A 5 15.28 -4.32 -9.38
N ALA A 6 15.27 -3.23 -8.61
CA ALA A 6 16.46 -2.52 -8.18
C ALA A 6 17.45 -3.44 -7.45
N ASN A 7 16.94 -4.32 -6.59
CA ASN A 7 17.76 -5.30 -5.86
C ASN A 7 18.40 -6.38 -6.75
N LYS A 8 18.05 -6.46 -8.03
CA LYS A 8 18.72 -7.35 -9.00
C LYS A 8 19.92 -6.69 -9.69
N PHE A 9 20.06 -5.37 -9.61
CA PHE A 9 21.24 -4.68 -10.12
C PHE A 9 22.42 -4.82 -9.14
N ALA A 10 23.64 -4.61 -9.63
CA ALA A 10 24.82 -4.55 -8.78
C ALA A 10 24.72 -3.41 -7.76
N SER A 11 24.11 -2.29 -8.15
CA SER A 11 23.80 -1.14 -7.32
C SER A 11 22.33 -0.75 -7.52
N PRO A 12 21.46 -0.77 -6.48
CA PRO A 12 20.03 -0.47 -6.65
C PRO A 12 19.70 0.88 -7.31
N PRO A 13 20.45 1.99 -7.06
CA PRO A 13 20.30 3.24 -7.80
C PRO A 13 20.45 3.14 -9.32
N ASP A 14 21.11 2.11 -9.84
CA ASP A 14 21.33 1.92 -11.28
C ASP A 14 20.02 1.72 -12.04
N LEU A 15 18.93 1.36 -11.35
CA LEU A 15 17.58 1.33 -11.92
C LEU A 15 17.23 2.65 -12.63
N PHE A 16 17.67 3.79 -12.09
CA PHE A 16 17.35 5.11 -12.66
C PHE A 16 18.13 5.45 -13.93
N LEU A 17 19.12 4.63 -14.29
CA LEU A 17 19.83 4.72 -15.57
C LEU A 17 19.11 3.96 -16.69
N VAL A 18 18.16 3.09 -16.33
CA VAL A 18 17.36 2.32 -17.29
C VAL A 18 16.37 3.23 -18.02
N HIS A 19 16.20 3.03 -19.32
CA HIS A 19 15.28 3.86 -20.09
C HIS A 19 13.84 3.72 -19.58
N PRO A 20 13.05 4.80 -19.46
CA PRO A 20 11.71 4.74 -18.87
C PRO A 20 10.76 3.79 -19.61
N LEU A 21 10.92 3.68 -20.93
CA LEU A 21 10.19 2.70 -21.74
C LEU A 21 10.51 1.26 -21.29
N GLN A 22 11.78 0.90 -21.05
CA GLN A 22 12.15 -0.44 -20.61
C GLN A 22 11.54 -0.76 -19.24
N LEU A 23 11.51 0.21 -18.32
CA LEU A 23 10.88 0.08 -17.00
C LEU A 23 9.35 -0.09 -17.11
N SER A 24 8.69 0.72 -17.93
CA SER A 24 7.27 0.57 -18.24
C SER A 24 6.97 -0.81 -18.85
N ARG A 25 7.75 -1.25 -19.83
CA ARG A 25 7.64 -2.59 -20.43
C ARG A 25 7.83 -3.70 -19.41
N TRP A 26 8.80 -3.56 -18.52
CA TRP A 26 9.02 -4.52 -17.43
C TRP A 26 7.78 -4.62 -16.53
N LEU A 27 7.14 -3.50 -16.21
CA LEU A 27 5.92 -3.47 -15.42
C LEU A 27 4.75 -4.19 -16.12
N GLU A 28 4.62 -4.08 -17.45
CA GLU A 28 3.64 -4.86 -18.23
C GLU A 28 3.92 -6.36 -18.15
N THR A 29 5.18 -6.78 -18.32
CA THR A 29 5.54 -8.20 -18.18
C THR A 29 5.34 -8.74 -16.77
N ALA A 30 5.52 -7.88 -15.76
CA ALA A 30 5.26 -8.20 -14.37
C ALA A 30 3.78 -8.46 -14.10
N TRP A 31 2.91 -7.64 -14.69
CA TRP A 31 1.46 -7.80 -14.63
C TRP A 31 1.03 -9.11 -15.28
N ALA A 32 1.49 -9.38 -16.50
CA ALA A 32 1.20 -10.62 -17.22
C ALA A 32 1.67 -11.88 -16.45
N ALA A 33 2.75 -11.76 -15.67
CA ALA A 33 3.31 -12.86 -14.88
C ALA A 33 2.66 -13.03 -13.49
N ALA A 34 1.81 -12.10 -13.05
CA ALA A 34 1.16 -12.15 -11.73
C ALA A 34 0.40 -13.46 -11.43
N PRO A 35 -0.27 -14.15 -12.38
CA PRO A 35 -0.93 -15.43 -12.09
C PRO A 35 0.05 -16.55 -11.68
N ASN A 36 1.33 -16.41 -12.01
CA ASN A 36 2.36 -17.42 -11.79
C ASN A 36 3.16 -17.18 -10.50
N VAL A 37 2.76 -16.22 -9.66
CA VAL A 37 3.48 -15.90 -8.43
C VAL A 37 3.21 -17.00 -7.39
N PRO A 38 4.24 -17.73 -6.93
CA PRO A 38 4.08 -18.67 -5.84
C PRO A 38 3.62 -17.91 -4.60
N VAL A 39 2.53 -18.38 -4.03
CA VAL A 39 1.99 -17.83 -2.80
C VAL A 39 2.72 -18.47 -1.63
N ILE A 40 2.90 -17.72 -0.55
CA ILE A 40 3.41 -18.25 0.71
C ILE A 40 2.41 -19.33 1.20
N GLY A 41 2.79 -20.62 1.10
CA GLY A 41 1.95 -21.77 1.45
C GLY A 41 1.49 -22.61 0.24
N ASN A 42 0.78 -23.72 0.50
CA ASN A 42 0.28 -24.65 -0.53
C ASN A 42 -1.04 -24.18 -1.20
N THR A 43 -1.51 -22.97 -0.93
CA THR A 43 -2.76 -22.43 -1.45
C THR A 43 -2.48 -21.55 -2.68
N PRO A 44 -2.71 -22.03 -3.91
CA PRO A 44 -2.57 -21.19 -5.10
C PRO A 44 -3.60 -20.06 -5.05
N ARG A 45 -3.12 -18.83 -5.13
CA ARG A 45 -3.96 -17.63 -5.19
C ARG A 45 -4.41 -17.43 -6.62
N LEU A 46 -5.57 -17.99 -6.95
CA LEU A 46 -6.28 -17.66 -8.17
C LEU A 46 -6.85 -16.22 -8.16
N ALA A 47 -6.85 -15.54 -7.01
CA ALA A 47 -7.62 -14.31 -6.78
C ALA A 47 -6.79 -13.10 -6.32
N GLN A 48 -5.55 -12.92 -6.82
CA GLN A 48 -4.73 -11.74 -6.47
C GLN A 48 -5.44 -10.41 -6.74
N LEU A 49 -6.43 -10.45 -7.64
CA LEU A 49 -7.20 -9.31 -8.13
C LEU A 49 -8.71 -9.60 -8.14
N GLY A 50 -9.18 -10.49 -7.26
CA GLY A 50 -10.61 -10.84 -7.13
C GLY A 50 -11.29 -11.45 -8.36
N SER A 51 -10.53 -11.77 -9.40
CA SER A 51 -10.92 -12.54 -10.59
C SER A 51 -9.69 -13.20 -11.21
N THR A 52 -9.87 -14.40 -11.76
CA THR A 52 -8.83 -15.16 -12.47
C THR A 52 -8.59 -14.66 -13.90
N THR A 53 -9.52 -13.92 -14.50
CA THR A 53 -9.43 -13.48 -15.90
C THR A 53 -8.95 -12.04 -16.05
N VAL A 54 -9.11 -11.22 -15.02
CA VAL A 54 -8.85 -9.76 -15.06
C VAL A 54 -7.45 -9.43 -15.54
N ILE A 55 -6.45 -10.24 -15.16
CA ILE A 55 -5.07 -10.03 -15.62
C ILE A 55 -5.02 -10.13 -17.14
N ALA A 56 -5.56 -11.21 -17.70
CA ALA A 56 -5.59 -11.46 -19.14
C ALA A 56 -6.50 -10.46 -19.89
N ASP A 57 -7.62 -10.05 -19.29
CA ASP A 57 -8.58 -9.12 -19.89
C ASP A 57 -8.00 -7.70 -20.04
N PHE A 58 -7.10 -7.30 -19.15
CA PHE A 58 -6.41 -6.01 -19.19
C PHE A 58 -4.95 -6.11 -19.63
N ASP A 59 -4.46 -7.31 -19.95
CA ASP A 59 -3.10 -7.49 -20.41
C ASP A 59 -2.92 -6.82 -21.76
N MET A 60 -1.67 -6.46 -22.04
CA MET A 60 -1.32 -6.06 -23.37
C MET A 60 -1.49 -7.24 -24.34
N PRO A 61 -1.91 -7.01 -25.61
CA PRO A 61 -1.96 -8.07 -26.60
C PRO A 61 -0.65 -8.89 -26.64
N GLU A 62 -0.76 -10.22 -26.59
CA GLU A 62 0.39 -11.13 -26.47
C GLU A 62 1.43 -10.92 -27.59
N THR A 63 1.00 -10.49 -28.78
CA THR A 63 1.91 -10.12 -29.88
C THR A 63 2.80 -8.93 -29.51
N LEU A 64 2.25 -7.89 -28.88
CA LEU A 64 2.98 -6.73 -28.40
C LEU A 64 3.85 -7.08 -27.18
N LEU A 65 3.38 -7.94 -26.27
CA LEU A 65 4.21 -8.46 -25.17
C LEU A 65 5.46 -9.18 -25.69
N ARG A 66 5.31 -10.01 -26.73
CA ARG A 66 6.41 -10.78 -27.33
C ARG A 66 7.35 -9.94 -28.18
N THR A 67 6.83 -8.96 -28.91
CA THR A 67 7.63 -8.13 -29.83
C THR A 67 8.37 -7.00 -29.13
N LEU A 68 7.82 -6.51 -28.01
CA LEU A 68 8.40 -5.42 -27.23
C LEU A 68 8.86 -5.95 -25.87
N GLU A 69 9.90 -6.76 -25.86
CA GLU A 69 10.52 -7.24 -24.62
C GLU A 69 11.11 -6.06 -23.82
N PRO A 70 11.10 -6.10 -22.47
CA PRO A 70 11.58 -5.01 -21.63
C PRO A 70 13.04 -4.62 -21.89
N GLY A 71 13.89 -5.57 -22.30
CA GLY A 71 15.27 -5.27 -22.67
C GLY A 71 16.17 -4.83 -21.51
N VAL A 72 15.78 -5.04 -20.26
CA VAL A 72 16.51 -4.55 -19.08
C VAL A 72 17.77 -5.39 -18.87
N ASP A 73 18.94 -4.80 -19.10
CA ASP A 73 20.25 -5.41 -18.85
C ASP A 73 20.71 -5.06 -17.42
N LEU A 74 20.74 -6.06 -16.54
CA LEU A 74 21.13 -5.88 -15.14
C LEU A 74 22.61 -5.53 -14.96
N ALA A 75 23.45 -5.85 -15.94
CA ALA A 75 24.88 -5.54 -15.91
C ALA A 75 25.20 -4.20 -16.58
N ARG A 76 24.35 -3.76 -17.53
CA ARG A 76 24.51 -2.50 -18.28
C ARG A 76 23.16 -1.77 -18.37
N PRO A 77 22.74 -1.07 -17.31
CA PRO A 77 21.37 -0.52 -17.22
C PRO A 77 21.00 0.46 -18.34
N GLY A 78 21.98 1.17 -18.91
CA GLY A 78 21.77 2.10 -20.02
C GLY A 78 21.64 1.45 -21.40
N ASP A 79 21.94 0.15 -21.52
CA ASP A 79 21.87 -0.59 -22.77
C ASP A 79 20.52 -1.32 -22.91
N TYR A 80 20.05 -1.44 -24.16
CA TYR A 80 18.97 -2.35 -24.49
C TYR A 80 19.58 -3.69 -24.90
N THR A 81 19.38 -4.71 -24.05
CA THR A 81 19.75 -6.09 -24.39
C THR A 81 18.47 -6.91 -24.31
N PRO A 82 17.85 -7.35 -25.42
CA PRO A 82 16.65 -8.17 -25.39
C PRO A 82 16.99 -9.54 -24.79
N PRO A 83 16.62 -9.85 -23.53
CA PRO A 83 16.85 -11.16 -22.97
C PRO A 83 15.60 -12.02 -23.23
N GLY A 84 15.78 -13.31 -23.52
CA GLY A 84 14.65 -14.23 -23.55
C GLY A 84 13.81 -14.07 -22.27
N ARG A 85 12.49 -13.89 -22.46
CA ARG A 85 11.45 -13.64 -21.43
C ARG A 85 11.88 -14.02 -20.00
N GLN A 86 12.34 -13.04 -19.21
CA GLN A 86 12.55 -13.24 -17.79
C GLN A 86 11.18 -13.27 -17.08
N ASN A 87 10.60 -14.45 -16.95
CA ASN A 87 9.44 -14.69 -16.09
C ASN A 87 9.89 -14.64 -14.63
N SER A 88 10.14 -13.44 -14.10
CA SER A 88 10.27 -13.27 -12.67
C SER A 88 8.87 -13.12 -12.08
N PRO A 89 8.33 -14.12 -11.36
CA PRO A 89 7.11 -13.90 -10.59
C PRO A 89 7.36 -12.75 -9.62
N LEU A 90 6.50 -11.73 -9.67
CA LEU A 90 6.67 -10.52 -8.87
C LEU A 90 5.65 -10.51 -7.74
N LEU A 91 6.18 -10.57 -6.51
CA LEU A 91 5.42 -10.17 -5.34
C LEU A 91 5.22 -8.65 -5.44
N SER A 92 3.99 -8.21 -5.73
CA SER A 92 3.62 -6.80 -5.61
C SER A 92 3.39 -6.48 -4.15
N ASP A 93 3.78 -5.29 -3.70
CA ASP A 93 3.43 -4.84 -2.34
C ASP A 93 1.92 -4.55 -2.27
N HIS A 94 1.32 -4.70 -1.10
CA HIS A 94 -0.09 -4.39 -0.88
C HIS A 94 -0.35 -2.88 -0.98
N LEU A 95 -1.54 -2.44 -1.40
CA LEU A 95 -1.90 -1.01 -1.51
C LEU A 95 -1.59 -0.18 -0.24
N MET A 96 -1.63 -0.81 0.94
CA MET A 96 -1.25 -0.17 2.21
C MET A 96 0.21 0.33 2.21
N TYR A 97 1.13 -0.37 1.54
CA TYR A 97 2.49 0.11 1.33
C TYR A 97 2.47 1.49 0.66
N ALA A 98 1.74 1.62 -0.45
CA ALA A 98 1.66 2.87 -1.18
C ALA A 98 1.04 3.98 -0.31
N TYR A 99 -0.01 3.65 0.45
CA TYR A 99 -0.64 4.59 1.40
C TYR A 99 0.36 5.11 2.44
N LEU A 100 1.12 4.21 3.09
CA LEU A 100 2.07 4.58 4.14
C LEU A 100 3.21 5.43 3.59
N ILE A 101 3.77 5.03 2.44
CA ILE A 101 4.82 5.80 1.76
C ILE A 101 4.28 7.16 1.30
N GLU A 102 3.11 7.24 0.69
CA GLU A 102 2.55 8.52 0.25
C GLU A 102 2.18 9.43 1.42
N SER A 103 1.77 8.86 2.57
CA SER A 103 1.47 9.61 3.79
C SER A 103 2.66 10.41 4.32
N THR A 104 3.89 10.05 3.95
CA THR A 104 5.10 10.84 4.26
C THR A 104 5.14 12.20 3.55
N GLY A 105 4.34 12.39 2.49
CA GLY A 105 4.40 13.56 1.61
C GLY A 105 5.42 13.43 0.47
N ILE A 106 6.07 12.26 0.32
CA ILE A 106 7.13 12.05 -0.67
C ILE A 106 6.72 12.36 -2.10
N TRP A 107 5.49 12.01 -2.49
CA TRP A 107 4.99 12.28 -3.84
C TRP A 107 5.03 13.77 -4.16
N GLU A 108 4.56 14.62 -3.25
CA GLU A 108 4.47 16.06 -3.49
C GLU A 108 5.84 16.73 -3.44
N ILE A 109 6.74 16.26 -2.57
CA ILE A 109 8.14 16.74 -2.53
C ILE A 109 8.84 16.41 -3.85
N ILE A 110 8.74 15.17 -4.34
CA ILE A 110 9.31 14.76 -5.62
C ILE A 110 8.69 15.53 -6.79
N ALA A 111 7.36 15.69 -6.81
CA ALA A 111 6.67 16.47 -7.83
C ALA A 111 7.18 17.92 -7.87
N LYS A 112 7.44 18.52 -6.70
CA LYS A 112 7.98 19.88 -6.60
C LYS A 112 9.44 19.95 -7.05
N ILE A 113 10.26 18.95 -6.75
CA ILE A 113 11.64 18.84 -7.24
C ILE A 113 11.62 18.78 -8.76
N LEU A 114 10.88 17.85 -9.36
CA LEU A 114 10.76 17.71 -10.81
C LEU A 114 10.26 19.00 -11.46
N SER A 115 9.24 19.63 -10.87
CA SER A 115 8.75 20.92 -11.35
C SER A 115 9.84 21.98 -11.39
N ARG A 116 10.72 22.03 -10.38
CA ARG A 116 11.85 22.96 -10.33
C ARG A 116 12.97 22.61 -11.30
N ILE A 117 13.23 21.32 -11.55
CA ILE A 117 14.22 20.86 -12.55
C ILE A 117 13.73 21.20 -13.97
N MET A 118 12.47 20.93 -14.29
CA MET A 118 11.94 21.05 -15.65
C MET A 118 11.58 22.47 -16.05
N ARG A 119 11.20 23.33 -15.09
CA ARG A 119 10.75 24.70 -15.37
C ARG A 119 11.80 25.77 -15.11
N GLY A 120 12.93 25.44 -14.49
CA GLY A 120 13.95 26.44 -14.20
C GLY A 120 15.26 25.89 -13.65
N GLU A 121 16.17 26.80 -13.30
CA GLU A 121 17.52 26.48 -12.85
C GLU A 121 17.68 26.70 -11.32
N THR A 122 16.56 26.68 -10.59
CA THR A 122 16.51 27.05 -9.15
C THR A 122 17.24 26.08 -8.22
N LEU A 123 17.60 24.90 -8.70
CA LEU A 123 18.31 23.85 -7.94
C LEU A 123 19.82 23.83 -8.24
N GLY A 124 20.34 24.82 -8.96
CA GLY A 124 21.75 24.91 -9.32
C GLY A 124 22.14 23.92 -10.42
N ARG A 125 23.44 23.60 -10.50
CA ARG A 125 23.99 22.72 -11.53
C ARG A 125 23.81 21.26 -11.13
N LEU A 126 23.04 20.53 -11.93
CA LEU A 126 22.78 19.10 -11.75
C LEU A 126 23.67 18.26 -12.68
N ARG A 127 24.02 17.06 -12.25
CA ARG A 127 24.73 16.07 -13.08
C ARG A 127 23.78 15.41 -14.10
N PRO A 128 24.30 14.90 -15.23
CA PRO A 128 23.48 14.20 -16.24
C PRO A 128 22.63 13.06 -15.65
N GLU A 129 23.13 12.33 -14.67
CA GLU A 129 22.44 11.22 -14.02
C GLU A 129 21.19 11.69 -13.26
N THR A 130 21.23 12.89 -12.65
CA THR A 130 20.05 13.50 -12.01
C THR A 130 19.00 13.91 -13.04
N LEU A 131 19.42 14.35 -14.24
CA LEU A 131 18.51 14.65 -15.33
C LEU A 131 17.88 13.38 -15.92
N GLN A 132 18.63 12.28 -15.99
CA GLN A 132 18.10 10.96 -16.37
C GLN A 132 17.07 10.46 -15.34
N TRP A 133 17.38 10.55 -14.04
CA TRP A 133 16.43 10.28 -12.97
C TRP A 133 15.16 11.14 -13.12
N ALA A 134 15.32 12.44 -13.36
CA ALA A 134 14.18 13.35 -13.47
C ALA A 134 13.29 13.01 -14.66
N ARG A 135 13.89 12.69 -15.81
CA ARG A 135 13.17 12.21 -17.00
C ARG A 135 12.44 10.90 -16.71
N ALA A 136 13.08 9.95 -16.03
CA ALA A 136 12.44 8.67 -15.70
C ALA A 136 11.24 8.83 -14.78
N MET A 137 11.37 9.64 -13.73
CA MET A 137 10.28 9.92 -12.81
C MET A 137 9.13 10.67 -13.50
N GLU A 138 9.43 11.68 -14.33
CA GLU A 138 8.41 12.40 -15.09
C GLU A 138 7.64 11.48 -16.04
N GLU A 139 8.35 10.73 -16.88
CA GLU A 139 7.75 9.84 -17.88
C GLU A 139 6.93 8.71 -17.25
N LEU A 140 7.35 8.16 -16.10
CA LEU A 140 6.65 7.04 -15.45
C LEU A 140 5.51 7.48 -14.53
N LEU A 141 5.60 8.66 -13.89
CA LEU A 141 4.69 9.04 -12.79
C LEU A 141 3.82 10.26 -13.07
N PHE A 142 4.29 11.20 -13.88
CA PHE A 142 3.65 12.52 -14.05
C PHE A 142 3.17 12.77 -15.48
N ARG A 143 3.60 11.96 -16.44
CA ARG A 143 3.11 11.98 -17.81
C ARG A 143 1.93 11.02 -17.98
N ALA A 144 0.97 11.43 -18.81
CA ALA A 144 -0.11 10.56 -19.24
C ALA A 144 0.44 9.34 -19.99
N GLN A 145 0.05 8.15 -19.52
CA GLN A 145 0.56 6.89 -20.04
C GLN A 145 -0.14 6.49 -21.35
N PRO A 146 0.52 5.69 -22.23
CA PRO A 146 -0.09 5.19 -23.45
C PRO A 146 -1.32 4.32 -23.16
N ASN A 147 -2.37 4.41 -23.98
CA ASN A 147 -3.66 3.72 -23.76
C ASN A 147 -3.57 2.20 -23.57
N PHE A 148 -2.54 1.57 -24.12
CA PHE A 148 -2.31 0.13 -24.02
C PHE A 148 -1.56 -0.28 -22.74
N SER A 149 -1.09 0.68 -21.93
CA SER A 149 -0.35 0.39 -20.71
C SER A 149 -1.28 0.12 -19.54
N ILE A 150 -0.91 -0.81 -18.66
CA ILE A 150 -1.63 -1.05 -17.41
C ILE A 150 -1.70 0.23 -16.54
N ALA A 151 -0.69 1.11 -16.65
CA ALA A 151 -0.59 2.36 -15.91
C ALA A 151 -1.45 3.50 -16.50
N ALA A 152 -2.11 3.31 -17.64
CA ALA A 152 -3.06 4.26 -18.21
C ALA A 152 -4.39 4.23 -17.48
N ILE A 153 -4.36 4.71 -16.23
CA ILE A 153 -5.54 4.80 -15.36
C ILE A 153 -6.16 6.20 -15.35
N GLU A 154 -5.55 7.20 -15.98
CA GLU A 154 -6.13 8.53 -16.18
C GLU A 154 -6.91 8.62 -17.50
N SER A 155 -7.94 9.46 -17.54
CA SER A 155 -8.68 9.79 -18.77
C SER A 155 -9.44 11.10 -18.58
N ARG A 156 -10.16 11.58 -19.59
CA ARG A 156 -11.07 12.74 -19.41
C ARG A 156 -12.24 12.44 -18.46
N LEU A 157 -12.59 11.18 -18.25
CA LEU A 157 -13.65 10.75 -17.35
C LEU A 157 -13.14 10.45 -15.94
N ARG A 158 -11.86 10.16 -15.80
CA ARG A 158 -11.23 9.87 -14.51
C ARG A 158 -10.51 11.12 -14.01
N SER A 159 -10.45 11.28 -12.71
CA SER A 159 -9.73 12.40 -12.11
C SER A 159 -8.21 12.23 -12.24
N ASP A 160 -7.47 13.30 -11.90
CA ASP A 160 -6.01 13.30 -11.80
C ASP A 160 -5.51 12.13 -10.94
N ILE A 161 -4.31 11.63 -11.26
CA ILE A 161 -3.68 10.49 -10.58
C ILE A 161 -3.65 10.65 -9.05
N ARG A 162 -3.50 11.89 -8.53
CA ARG A 162 -3.53 12.13 -7.08
C ARG A 162 -4.90 11.87 -6.48
N CYS A 163 -5.96 12.27 -7.19
CA CYS A 163 -7.33 12.00 -6.77
C CYS A 163 -7.64 10.51 -6.85
N GLN A 164 -7.15 9.82 -7.89
CA GLN A 164 -7.32 8.38 -8.03
C GLN A 164 -6.61 7.60 -6.92
N ARG A 165 -5.39 8.00 -6.50
CA ARG A 165 -4.71 7.38 -5.34
C ARG A 165 -5.50 7.53 -4.05
N ARG A 166 -5.93 8.75 -3.74
CA ARG A 166 -6.78 9.02 -2.57
C ARG A 166 -8.10 8.26 -2.64
N ASN A 167 -8.69 8.14 -3.83
CA ASN A 167 -9.90 7.35 -4.05
C ASN A 167 -9.66 5.87 -3.75
N ALA A 168 -8.55 5.29 -4.21
CA ALA A 168 -8.20 3.90 -3.92
C ALA A 168 -7.96 3.66 -2.43
N TYR A 169 -7.23 4.54 -1.74
CA TYR A 169 -7.04 4.44 -0.28
C TYR A 169 -8.36 4.59 0.48
N TRP A 170 -9.22 5.51 0.04
CA TRP A 170 -10.53 5.69 0.62
C TRP A 170 -11.41 4.46 0.41
N ARG A 171 -11.47 3.90 -0.80
CA ARG A 171 -12.25 2.69 -1.09
C ARG A 171 -11.75 1.47 -0.32
N MET A 172 -10.43 1.30 -0.23
CA MET A 172 -9.82 0.11 0.37
C MET A 172 -9.78 0.15 1.91
N PHE A 173 -9.51 1.32 2.50
CA PHE A 173 -9.25 1.44 3.95
C PHE A 173 -10.10 2.51 4.64
N ALA A 174 -10.84 3.32 3.89
CA ALA A 174 -11.45 4.57 4.36
C ALA A 174 -10.44 5.55 4.96
N PHE A 175 -9.22 5.55 4.45
CA PHE A 175 -8.16 6.44 4.91
C PHE A 175 -8.01 7.64 3.98
N ASP A 176 -7.81 8.81 4.58
CA ASP A 176 -7.33 9.99 3.89
C ASP A 176 -5.82 10.14 4.13
N LEU A 177 -5.13 10.78 3.19
CA LEU A 177 -3.73 11.17 3.38
C LEU A 177 -3.66 12.38 4.33
N PRO A 178 -2.66 12.44 5.22
CA PRO A 178 -2.56 13.47 6.26
C PRO A 178 -2.17 14.86 5.71
N HIS A 179 -1.63 14.92 4.48
CA HIS A 179 -1.28 16.17 3.82
C HIS A 179 -2.39 16.65 2.88
N PRO A 180 -2.57 17.99 2.74
CA PRO A 180 -3.57 18.54 1.85
C PRO A 180 -3.22 18.29 0.38
N MET A 181 -4.23 18.20 -0.46
CA MET A 181 -4.01 18.19 -1.90
C MET A 181 -3.59 19.60 -2.36
N PRO A 182 -2.56 19.74 -3.22
CA PRO A 182 -2.22 21.02 -3.81
C PRO A 182 -3.42 21.64 -4.56
N SER A 183 -3.59 22.95 -4.44
CA SER A 183 -4.70 23.70 -5.07
C SER A 183 -4.73 23.59 -6.61
N SER A 184 -3.62 23.18 -7.23
CA SER A 184 -3.51 22.97 -8.68
C SER A 184 -4.31 21.78 -9.22
N CYS A 185 -4.80 20.88 -8.38
CA CYS A 185 -5.39 19.60 -8.79
C CYS A 185 -6.87 19.65 -9.20
N GLY A 186 -7.40 20.81 -9.60
CA GLY A 186 -8.77 20.93 -10.14
C GLY A 186 -9.90 20.66 -9.14
N CYS A 187 -9.60 20.16 -7.94
CA CYS A 187 -10.54 20.00 -6.84
C CYS A 187 -10.64 21.27 -5.96
N ALA A 188 -10.17 22.42 -6.47
CA ALA A 188 -10.15 23.67 -5.75
C ALA A 188 -11.55 24.30 -5.69
N GLY A 189 -12.09 24.37 -4.47
CA GLY A 189 -13.05 25.40 -4.06
C GLY A 189 -14.52 25.02 -4.15
N GLY A 190 -15.15 24.74 -3.00
CA GLY A 190 -16.59 24.93 -2.79
C GLY A 190 -17.45 23.68 -2.64
N ALA A 191 -16.96 22.49 -3.00
CA ALA A 191 -17.71 21.26 -2.74
C ALA A 191 -17.57 20.84 -1.27
N SER A 192 -18.70 20.53 -0.60
CA SER A 192 -18.70 19.97 0.76
C SER A 192 -18.02 18.60 0.84
N THR A 193 -17.88 17.92 -0.31
CA THR A 193 -17.29 16.58 -0.42
C THR A 193 -16.03 16.63 -1.29
N PRO A 194 -14.88 16.09 -0.83
CA PRO A 194 -13.67 16.01 -1.64
C PRO A 194 -13.88 15.21 -2.92
N CYS A 195 -13.26 15.64 -4.03
CA CYS A 195 -13.46 15.05 -5.37
C CYS A 195 -13.19 13.53 -5.44
N TRP A 196 -12.27 13.00 -4.64
CA TRP A 196 -11.99 11.55 -4.58
C TRP A 196 -13.06 10.74 -3.83
N LYS A 197 -14.09 11.39 -3.27
CA LYS A 197 -15.20 10.76 -2.53
C LYS A 197 -16.55 10.88 -3.25
N VAL A 198 -16.65 11.67 -4.32
CA VAL A 198 -17.93 12.07 -4.95
C VAL A 198 -18.70 10.89 -5.55
N ASP A 199 -18.01 9.86 -6.04
CA ASP A 199 -18.65 8.68 -6.67
C ASP A 199 -18.33 7.37 -5.94
N VAL A 200 -18.04 7.47 -4.63
CA VAL A 200 -17.71 6.29 -3.84
C VAL A 200 -18.99 5.71 -3.24
N GLY A 201 -19.40 4.55 -3.74
CA GLY A 201 -20.59 3.85 -3.25
C GLY A 201 -20.45 3.33 -1.81
N ASN A 202 -21.53 2.75 -1.29
CA ASN A 202 -21.64 2.25 0.10
C ASN A 202 -20.65 1.14 0.49
N GLY A 203 -19.89 0.61 -0.47
CA GLY A 203 -18.90 -0.45 -0.24
C GLY A 203 -17.57 0.05 0.33
N VAL A 204 -17.47 1.26 0.87
CA VAL A 204 -16.23 1.71 1.52
C VAL A 204 -15.96 0.90 2.77
N ASN A 205 -14.71 0.47 2.95
CA ASN A 205 -14.24 -0.24 4.13
C ASN A 205 -14.07 0.67 5.36
N THR A 206 -15.12 1.39 5.77
CA THR A 206 -15.09 2.34 6.91
C THR A 206 -14.72 1.70 8.24
N ALA A 207 -15.00 0.40 8.41
CA ALA A 207 -14.66 -0.33 9.62
C ALA A 207 -13.21 -0.84 9.67
N PHE A 208 -12.45 -0.73 8.58
CA PHE A 208 -11.13 -1.36 8.43
C PHE A 208 -10.17 -0.94 9.52
N GLY A 209 -9.99 0.38 9.72
CA GLY A 209 -9.09 0.89 10.75
C GLY A 209 -9.45 0.42 12.16
N GLY A 210 -10.74 0.33 12.47
CA GLY A 210 -11.23 -0.19 13.75
C GLY A 210 -10.91 -1.68 13.94
N ARG A 211 -11.14 -2.50 12.90
CA ARG A 211 -10.85 -3.93 12.92
C ARG A 211 -9.35 -4.22 13.01
N LEU A 212 -8.53 -3.46 12.30
CA LEU A 212 -7.07 -3.58 12.35
C LEU A 212 -6.51 -3.22 13.72
N ASN A 213 -7.00 -2.13 14.34
CA ASN A 213 -6.61 -1.75 15.69
C ASN A 213 -7.03 -2.79 16.73
N GLU A 214 -8.23 -3.35 16.59
CA GLU A 214 -8.72 -4.43 17.45
C GLU A 214 -7.85 -5.68 17.31
N LEU A 215 -7.51 -6.09 16.08
CA LEU A 215 -6.61 -7.20 15.81
C LEU A 215 -5.26 -7.00 16.52
N PHE A 216 -4.65 -5.82 16.37
CA PHE A 216 -3.39 -5.50 17.04
C PHE A 216 -3.49 -5.54 18.56
N THR A 217 -4.62 -5.11 19.12
CA THR A 217 -4.86 -5.16 20.57
C THR A 217 -4.95 -6.59 21.07
N GLN A 218 -5.66 -7.46 20.35
CA GLN A 218 -5.79 -8.88 20.70
C GLN A 218 -4.47 -9.63 20.55
N VAL A 219 -3.72 -9.37 19.48
CA VAL A 219 -2.38 -9.95 19.27
C VAL A 219 -1.41 -9.51 20.36
N TRP A 220 -1.41 -8.23 20.74
CA TRP A 220 -0.60 -7.74 21.86
C TRP A 220 -0.97 -8.41 23.18
N THR A 221 -2.27 -8.55 23.46
CA THR A 221 -2.78 -9.26 24.65
C THR A 221 -2.30 -10.72 24.65
N GLY A 222 -2.34 -11.39 23.49
CA GLY A 222 -1.75 -12.72 23.31
C GLY A 222 -0.25 -12.78 23.56
N TYR A 223 0.48 -11.76 23.11
CA TYR A 223 1.91 -11.67 23.30
C TYR A 223 2.29 -11.47 24.79
N GLU A 224 1.52 -10.66 25.53
CA GLU A 224 1.71 -10.46 26.98
C GLU A 224 1.41 -11.75 27.76
N ASN A 225 0.35 -12.47 27.37
CA ASN A 225 -0.09 -13.69 28.07
C ASN A 225 0.69 -14.95 27.70
N LYS A 226 1.59 -14.93 26.70
CA LYS A 226 2.27 -16.14 26.22
C LYS A 226 3.12 -16.87 27.27
N VAL A 227 3.62 -16.15 28.27
CA VAL A 227 4.40 -16.70 29.40
C VAL A 227 3.57 -16.86 30.67
N ASN A 228 2.28 -16.54 30.60
CA ASN A 228 1.40 -16.61 31.75
C ASN A 228 1.11 -18.08 32.09
N GLN A 229 1.66 -18.54 33.21
CA GLN A 229 1.46 -19.92 33.72
C GLN A 229 0.37 -20.00 34.79
N VAL A 230 -0.09 -18.86 35.33
CA VAL A 230 -1.03 -18.82 36.45
C VAL A 230 -2.04 -17.69 36.25
N GLY A 231 -3.31 -18.05 36.05
CA GLY A 231 -4.41 -17.10 35.90
C GLY A 231 -5.27 -17.39 34.66
N ALA A 232 -6.38 -16.66 34.51
CA ALA A 232 -7.20 -16.74 33.31
C ALA A 232 -6.44 -16.12 32.12
N ASN A 233 -6.21 -16.90 31.06
CA ASN A 233 -5.69 -16.39 29.80
C ASN A 233 -6.83 -15.66 29.08
N ALA A 234 -6.71 -14.33 28.93
CA ALA A 234 -7.72 -13.51 28.28
C ALA A 234 -7.66 -13.59 26.74
N THR A 235 -6.68 -14.30 26.18
CA THR A 235 -6.44 -14.39 24.75
C THR A 235 -7.31 -15.45 24.11
N ASP A 236 -8.12 -15.04 23.14
CA ASP A 236 -8.94 -15.91 22.31
C ASP A 236 -8.34 -16.00 20.89
N ALA A 237 -7.69 -17.12 20.58
CA ALA A 237 -7.12 -17.38 19.26
C ALA A 237 -8.18 -17.44 18.15
N GLN A 238 -9.38 -17.94 18.46
CA GLN A 238 -10.47 -18.00 17.50
C GLN A 238 -10.96 -16.59 17.16
N TYR A 239 -11.05 -15.70 18.14
CA TYR A 239 -11.41 -14.30 17.89
C TYR A 239 -10.36 -13.56 17.05
N VAL A 240 -9.05 -13.79 17.29
CA VAL A 240 -7.99 -13.27 16.42
C VAL A 240 -8.17 -13.77 14.98
N GLY A 241 -8.48 -15.05 14.80
CA GLY A 241 -8.76 -15.61 13.49
C GLY A 241 -9.96 -14.98 12.80
N LEU A 242 -11.07 -14.76 13.52
CA LEU A 242 -12.26 -14.09 13.00
C LEU A 242 -12.00 -12.63 12.61
N LEU A 243 -11.10 -11.93 13.31
CA LEU A 243 -10.68 -10.58 12.94
C LEU A 243 -9.84 -10.57 11.66
N ALA A 244 -8.93 -11.55 11.50
CA ALA A 244 -8.16 -11.72 10.28
C ALA A 244 -9.08 -12.02 9.08
N GLU A 245 -9.99 -12.98 9.22
CA GLU A 245 -10.97 -13.34 8.20
C GLU A 245 -11.87 -12.14 7.83
N ALA A 246 -12.32 -11.37 8.82
CA ALA A 246 -13.11 -10.16 8.53
C ALA A 246 -12.31 -9.10 7.74
N ILE A 247 -10.99 -8.97 8.01
CA ILE A 247 -10.13 -8.06 7.25
C ILE A 247 -9.91 -8.60 5.83
N ASP A 248 -9.62 -9.89 5.69
CA ASP A 248 -9.50 -10.59 4.40
C ASP A 248 -10.75 -10.36 3.54
N ASP A 249 -11.94 -10.66 4.07
CA ASP A 249 -13.23 -10.42 3.40
C ASP A 249 -13.40 -8.96 2.99
N MET A 250 -13.09 -8.01 3.88
CA MET A 250 -13.22 -6.58 3.57
C MET A 250 -12.32 -6.18 2.41
N LEU A 251 -11.07 -6.63 2.38
CA LEU A 251 -10.10 -6.31 1.33
C LEU A 251 -10.43 -7.04 0.02
N GLY A 252 -10.72 -8.34 0.08
CA GLY A 252 -11.10 -9.17 -1.06
C GLY A 252 -12.35 -8.65 -1.77
N ASN A 253 -13.38 -8.25 -1.01
CA ASN A 253 -14.62 -7.68 -1.58
C ASN A 253 -14.39 -6.37 -2.36
N ARG A 254 -13.32 -5.61 -2.07
CA ARG A 254 -12.98 -4.41 -2.85
C ARG A 254 -12.29 -4.73 -4.16
N ARG A 255 -11.65 -5.89 -4.25
CA ARG A 255 -10.94 -6.37 -5.44
C ARG A 255 -11.80 -7.26 -6.34
N GLN A 256 -12.99 -7.67 -5.87
CA GLN A 256 -13.87 -8.55 -6.62
C GLN A 256 -14.11 -8.04 -8.05
N GLY A 257 -13.95 -8.93 -9.03
CA GLY A 257 -14.11 -8.59 -10.45
C GLY A 257 -13.00 -7.69 -11.02
N GLY A 258 -11.85 -7.58 -10.36
CA GLY A 258 -10.71 -6.79 -10.85
C GLY A 258 -10.77 -5.31 -10.53
N LEU A 259 -11.72 -4.90 -9.68
CA LEU A 259 -11.76 -3.53 -9.20
C LEU A 259 -10.48 -3.21 -8.42
N LEU A 260 -9.93 -2.00 -8.59
CA LEU A 260 -8.68 -1.54 -7.97
C LEU A 260 -7.41 -2.27 -8.41
N ALA A 261 -7.49 -3.32 -9.21
CA ALA A 261 -6.34 -4.16 -9.55
C ALA A 261 -5.23 -3.36 -10.28
N ARG A 262 -5.62 -2.61 -11.30
CA ARG A 262 -4.70 -1.77 -12.08
C ARG A 262 -4.22 -0.57 -11.27
N GLU A 263 -5.13 0.04 -10.52
CA GLU A 263 -4.82 1.17 -9.64
C GLU A 263 -3.78 0.77 -8.59
N GLU A 264 -4.00 -0.33 -7.87
CA GLU A 264 -3.08 -0.85 -6.86
C GLU A 264 -1.69 -1.12 -7.44
N GLN A 265 -1.62 -1.87 -8.54
CA GLN A 265 -0.35 -2.16 -9.20
C GLN A 265 0.39 -0.88 -9.59
N THR A 266 -0.32 0.08 -10.22
CA THR A 266 0.26 1.34 -10.70
C THR A 266 0.76 2.20 -9.54
N PHE A 267 -0.03 2.30 -8.46
CA PHE A 267 0.31 3.13 -7.31
C PHE A 267 1.43 2.52 -6.48
N VAL A 268 1.40 1.21 -6.25
CA VAL A 268 2.48 0.50 -5.57
C VAL A 268 3.78 0.61 -6.36
N ALA A 269 3.73 0.41 -7.68
CA ALA A 269 4.88 0.61 -8.54
C ALA A 269 5.41 2.05 -8.43
N GLY A 270 4.56 3.05 -8.62
CA GLY A 270 4.97 4.45 -8.57
C GLY A 270 5.55 4.89 -7.22
N LEU A 271 4.89 4.54 -6.11
CA LEU A 271 5.40 4.87 -4.78
C LEU A 271 6.65 4.06 -4.40
N SER A 272 6.86 2.87 -5.00
CA SER A 272 8.11 2.15 -4.84
C SER A 272 9.31 2.85 -5.51
N LEU A 273 9.11 3.53 -6.64
CA LEU A 273 10.15 4.40 -7.25
C LEU A 273 10.45 5.63 -6.39
N CYS A 274 9.41 6.25 -5.84
CA CYS A 274 9.56 7.34 -4.89
C CYS A 274 10.37 6.88 -3.66
N HIS A 275 10.03 5.74 -3.08
CA HIS A 275 10.77 5.19 -1.93
C HIS A 275 12.24 4.91 -2.30
N LEU A 276 12.52 4.26 -3.44
CA LEU A 276 13.89 4.03 -3.91
C LEU A 276 14.73 5.30 -4.01
N THR A 277 14.11 6.41 -4.41
CA THR A 277 14.79 7.70 -4.54
C THR A 277 15.45 8.15 -3.23
N VAL A 278 14.80 7.87 -2.09
CA VAL A 278 15.26 8.26 -0.75
C VAL A 278 15.85 7.11 0.07
N GLU A 279 15.67 5.88 -0.37
CA GLU A 279 16.25 4.69 0.28
C GLU A 279 17.78 4.67 0.17
N TYR A 280 18.30 5.08 -0.99
CA TYR A 280 19.73 5.11 -1.31
C TYR A 280 20.23 6.53 -1.59
N ASP A 281 21.55 6.69 -1.66
CA ASP A 281 22.19 7.95 -2.10
C ASP A 281 22.13 8.08 -3.63
N THR A 282 20.92 8.23 -4.15
CA THR A 282 20.64 8.41 -5.58
C THR A 282 21.26 9.72 -6.13
N PRO A 283 21.40 9.88 -7.46
CA PRO A 283 21.99 11.08 -8.05
C PRO A 283 21.34 12.39 -7.56
N VAL A 284 20.00 12.42 -7.47
CA VAL A 284 19.26 13.59 -6.97
C VAL A 284 19.53 13.87 -5.49
N VAL A 285 19.66 12.84 -4.65
CA VAL A 285 20.01 13.00 -3.23
C VAL A 285 21.40 13.60 -3.09
N GLN A 286 22.36 13.12 -3.88
CA GLN A 286 23.73 13.61 -3.85
C GLN A 286 23.83 15.05 -4.38
N ASP A 287 23.20 15.37 -5.51
CA ASP A 287 23.26 16.70 -6.13
C ASP A 287 22.61 17.77 -5.26
N LEU A 288 21.50 17.42 -4.62
CA LEU A 288 20.80 18.31 -3.69
C LEU A 288 21.40 18.30 -2.27
N GLN A 289 22.52 17.60 -2.08
CA GLN A 289 23.23 17.43 -0.81
C GLN A 289 22.28 16.98 0.33
N ALA A 290 21.36 16.09 0.00
CA ALA A 290 20.34 15.56 0.89
C ALA A 290 20.72 14.19 1.49
N THR A 291 22.01 13.84 1.48
CA THR A 291 22.51 12.57 2.03
C THR A 291 22.25 12.48 3.54
N ALA A 292 21.75 11.34 4.00
CA ALA A 292 21.45 11.09 5.41
C ALA A 292 21.45 9.58 5.70
N THR A 293 21.26 9.20 6.96
CA THR A 293 21.34 7.78 7.37
C THR A 293 20.03 7.03 7.14
N SER A 294 18.90 7.75 7.15
CA SER A 294 17.58 7.15 6.99
C SER A 294 16.80 7.78 5.82
N PRO A 295 15.87 7.02 5.19
CA PRO A 295 15.03 7.54 4.12
C PRO A 295 14.21 8.77 4.53
N ALA A 296 13.74 8.81 5.78
CA ALA A 296 13.00 9.93 6.34
C ALA A 296 13.85 11.21 6.43
N GLU A 297 15.09 11.11 6.91
CA GLU A 297 16.01 12.24 6.96
C GLU A 297 16.38 12.73 5.56
N ARG A 298 16.62 11.82 4.61
CA ARG A 298 16.87 12.19 3.21
C ARG A 298 15.67 12.93 2.63
N LEU A 299 14.45 12.44 2.88
CA LEU A 299 13.23 13.11 2.44
C LEU A 299 13.07 14.49 3.06
N ALA A 300 13.38 14.66 4.35
CA ALA A 300 13.33 15.96 5.02
C ALA A 300 14.28 16.97 4.38
N LYS A 301 15.55 16.57 4.15
CA LYS A 301 16.53 17.43 3.46
C LYS A 301 16.12 17.76 2.03
N LEU A 302 15.55 16.81 1.29
CA LEU A 302 14.99 17.06 -0.04
C LEU A 302 13.82 18.05 0.03
N GLY A 303 12.94 17.91 1.02
CA GLY A 303 11.84 18.82 1.29
C GLY A 303 12.32 20.26 1.56
N GLU A 304 13.35 20.42 2.39
CA GLU A 304 13.96 21.72 2.69
C GLU A 304 14.43 22.45 1.43
N ARG A 305 15.02 21.73 0.46
CA ARG A 305 15.45 22.31 -0.83
C ARG A 305 14.30 22.87 -1.65
N VAL A 306 13.10 22.34 -1.47
CA VAL A 306 11.90 22.80 -2.19
C VAL A 306 10.94 23.61 -1.34
N GLY A 307 11.28 23.90 -0.09
CA GLY A 307 10.45 24.65 0.85
C GLY A 307 9.22 23.88 1.33
N MET A 308 9.34 22.56 1.48
CA MET A 308 8.28 21.67 1.95
C MET A 308 8.78 20.86 3.14
N THR A 309 7.88 20.49 4.04
CA THR A 309 8.20 19.63 5.19
C THR A 309 7.48 18.29 5.00
N PRO A 310 8.18 17.14 5.12
CA PRO A 310 7.51 15.85 5.13
C PRO A 310 6.64 15.68 6.39
N ALA A 311 5.87 14.60 6.44
CA ALA A 311 5.11 14.27 7.63
C ALA A 311 6.03 14.08 8.86
N PRO A 312 5.62 14.53 10.06
CA PRO A 312 6.46 14.50 11.26
C PRO A 312 6.86 13.08 11.70
N ARG A 313 6.05 12.07 11.36
CA ARG A 313 6.27 10.64 11.68
C ARG A 313 6.70 9.84 10.45
N SER A 314 7.43 10.49 9.54
CA SER A 314 7.86 9.90 8.26
C SER A 314 8.77 8.69 8.47
N ARG A 315 9.60 8.69 9.51
CA ARG A 315 10.47 7.55 9.84
C ARG A 315 9.65 6.29 10.13
N GLU A 316 8.66 6.39 11.01
CA GLU A 316 7.81 5.28 11.36
C GLU A 316 7.02 4.77 10.16
N LEU A 317 6.52 5.69 9.31
CA LEU A 317 5.81 5.33 8.09
C LEU A 317 6.67 4.56 7.09
N PHE A 318 7.94 4.96 6.89
CA PHE A 318 8.87 4.22 6.03
C PHE A 318 9.18 2.83 6.59
N GLU A 319 9.50 2.74 7.89
CA GLU A 319 9.82 1.46 8.54
C GLU A 319 8.61 0.51 8.60
N LEU A 320 7.38 1.05 8.61
CA LEU A 320 6.14 0.29 8.69
C LEU A 320 5.66 -0.26 7.34
N ALA A 321 6.02 0.40 6.24
CA ALA A 321 5.40 0.14 4.93
C ALA A 321 5.54 -1.32 4.46
N GLU A 322 6.76 -1.87 4.50
CA GLU A 322 7.05 -3.26 4.11
C GLU A 322 6.44 -4.32 5.04
N PRO A 323 6.66 -4.25 6.37
CA PRO A 323 6.14 -5.29 7.25
C PRO A 323 4.60 -5.25 7.30
N MET A 324 3.98 -4.07 7.22
CA MET A 324 2.52 -3.97 7.09
C MET A 324 2.00 -4.57 5.78
N SER A 325 2.69 -4.34 4.66
CA SER A 325 2.37 -4.96 3.37
C SER A 325 2.36 -6.48 3.46
N SER A 326 3.41 -7.04 4.06
CA SER A 326 3.59 -8.49 4.22
C SER A 326 2.53 -9.09 5.15
N LEU A 327 2.21 -8.42 6.26
CA LEU A 327 1.17 -8.86 7.19
C LEU A 327 -0.22 -8.88 6.52
N LEU A 328 -0.59 -7.79 5.83
CA LEU A 328 -1.89 -7.72 5.15
C LEU A 328 -1.99 -8.76 4.03
N TRP A 329 -0.91 -9.02 3.30
CA TRP A 329 -0.88 -10.16 2.39
C TRP A 329 -1.06 -11.49 3.12
N GLY A 330 -0.39 -11.72 4.24
CA GLY A 330 -0.59 -12.95 5.01
C GLY A 330 -2.05 -13.15 5.46
N ILE A 331 -2.72 -12.06 5.87
CA ILE A 331 -4.15 -12.08 6.20
C ILE A 331 -5.00 -12.43 4.98
N GLU A 332 -4.79 -11.77 3.84
CA GLU A 332 -5.54 -12.03 2.60
C GLU A 332 -5.26 -13.40 1.95
N LEU A 333 -4.19 -14.07 2.39
CA LEU A 333 -3.89 -15.44 2.00
C LEU A 333 -4.59 -16.46 2.90
N GLY A 334 -5.37 -15.99 3.87
CA GLY A 334 -6.03 -16.80 4.87
C GLY A 334 -5.08 -17.49 5.84
N LEU A 335 -3.80 -17.06 5.91
CA LEU A 335 -2.81 -17.67 6.78
C LEU A 335 -3.12 -17.50 8.26
N PHE A 336 -4.03 -16.60 8.62
CA PHE A 336 -4.41 -16.34 10.01
C PHE A 336 -5.92 -16.49 10.23
N ASN A 337 -6.67 -17.00 9.26
CA ASN A 337 -8.13 -17.23 9.40
C ASN A 337 -8.39 -18.36 10.41
N PRO A 338 -9.64 -18.58 10.86
CA PRO A 338 -9.95 -19.73 11.72
C PRO A 338 -9.48 -21.04 11.08
N GLY A 339 -8.60 -21.78 11.78
CA GLY A 339 -7.94 -22.99 11.25
C GLY A 339 -6.58 -22.75 10.56
N GLY A 340 -6.20 -21.49 10.33
CA GLY A 340 -4.89 -21.08 9.78
C GLY A 340 -3.77 -20.91 10.82
N ALA A 341 -4.00 -21.25 12.09
CA ALA A 341 -3.11 -20.99 13.23
C ALA A 341 -2.92 -19.48 13.54
N PRO A 342 -3.99 -18.71 13.80
CA PRO A 342 -3.91 -17.29 14.19
C PRO A 342 -2.99 -17.02 15.39
N GLU A 343 -2.78 -18.02 16.26
CA GLU A 343 -1.85 -17.96 17.37
C GLU A 343 -0.39 -17.73 16.94
N SER A 344 -0.01 -18.06 15.71
CA SER A 344 1.34 -17.83 15.19
C SER A 344 1.74 -16.35 15.17
N LEU A 345 0.76 -15.43 15.21
CA LEU A 345 1.00 -13.99 15.30
C LEU A 345 1.65 -13.58 16.62
N TYR A 346 1.39 -14.30 17.72
CA TYR A 346 1.87 -13.92 19.06
C TYR A 346 2.54 -15.04 19.87
N LEU A 347 2.33 -16.32 19.52
CA LEU A 347 2.99 -17.47 20.14
C LEU A 347 4.19 -17.95 19.32
N PRO A 348 5.25 -18.44 19.99
CA PRO A 348 6.33 -19.16 19.34
C PRO A 348 5.87 -20.55 18.87
N ASN A 349 6.56 -21.11 17.86
CA ASN A 349 6.28 -22.46 17.33
C ASN A 349 6.45 -23.60 18.35
N VAL A 350 7.20 -23.36 19.42
CA VAL A 350 7.42 -24.31 20.51
C VAL A 350 7.01 -23.64 21.82
N PRO A 351 6.23 -24.30 22.70
CA PRO A 351 5.86 -23.74 24.00
C PRO A 351 7.09 -23.26 24.77
N ASN A 352 7.08 -22.00 25.24
CA ASN A 352 8.20 -21.32 25.90
C ASN A 352 9.50 -21.20 25.06
N GLY A 353 9.42 -21.40 23.73
CA GLY A 353 10.54 -21.19 22.81
C GLY A 353 10.82 -19.72 22.52
N PRO A 354 11.93 -19.42 21.82
CA PRO A 354 12.22 -18.06 21.37
C PRO A 354 11.13 -17.55 20.42
N PRO A 355 10.82 -16.23 20.43
CA PRO A 355 9.88 -15.63 19.47
C PRO A 355 10.30 -15.95 18.03
N THR A 356 9.32 -16.26 17.17
CA THR A 356 9.56 -16.42 15.74
C THR A 356 9.83 -15.05 15.08
N THR A 357 10.40 -15.06 13.88
CA THR A 357 10.55 -13.84 13.06
C THR A 357 9.22 -13.11 12.89
N LEU A 358 8.13 -13.85 12.64
CA LEU A 358 6.78 -13.28 12.53
C LEU A 358 6.37 -12.58 13.82
N ASN A 359 6.59 -13.18 15.00
CA ASN A 359 6.24 -12.53 16.27
C ASN A 359 7.03 -11.22 16.47
N ILE A 360 8.32 -11.22 16.13
CA ILE A 360 9.17 -10.02 16.25
C ILE A 360 8.67 -8.93 15.30
N GLU A 361 8.39 -9.29 14.05
CA GLU A 361 7.88 -8.36 13.04
C GLU A 361 6.51 -7.80 13.42
N VAL A 362 5.56 -8.63 13.84
CA VAL A 362 4.22 -8.18 14.24
C VAL A 362 4.28 -7.25 15.45
N ASN A 363 5.13 -7.53 16.45
CA ASN A 363 5.33 -6.59 17.55
C ASN A 363 5.89 -5.25 17.08
N ARG A 364 6.86 -5.28 16.16
CA ARG A 364 7.42 -4.07 15.55
C ARG A 364 6.35 -3.31 14.76
N ILE A 365 5.48 -3.99 14.02
CA ILE A 365 4.34 -3.39 13.31
C ILE A 365 3.43 -2.66 14.30
N ILE A 366 3.08 -3.30 15.43
CA ILE A 366 2.22 -2.70 16.46
C ILE A 366 2.87 -1.42 17.03
N ASP A 367 4.15 -1.47 17.36
CA ASP A 367 4.90 -0.31 17.87
C ASP A 367 4.94 0.84 16.86
N LEU A 368 5.32 0.55 15.63
CA LEU A 368 5.40 1.53 14.55
C LEU A 368 4.03 2.10 14.19
N TRP A 369 2.98 1.27 14.16
CA TRP A 369 1.62 1.71 13.87
C TRP A 369 1.07 2.62 14.98
N GLN A 370 1.25 2.24 16.25
CA GLN A 370 0.89 3.09 17.39
C GLN A 370 1.66 4.42 17.34
N SER A 371 2.96 4.38 17.03
CA SER A 371 3.78 5.59 16.91
C SER A 371 3.32 6.45 15.74
N ALA A 372 3.04 5.87 14.56
CA ALA A 372 2.62 6.59 13.36
C ALA A 372 1.22 7.22 13.51
N THR A 373 0.23 6.44 13.96
CA THR A 373 -1.18 6.87 14.05
C THR A 373 -1.51 7.61 15.34
N GLY A 374 -0.76 7.39 16.41
CA GLY A 374 -1.06 7.88 17.75
C GLY A 374 -2.16 7.10 18.47
N THR A 375 -2.69 6.03 17.87
CA THR A 375 -3.66 5.14 18.54
C THR A 375 -2.96 4.29 19.60
N ARG A 376 -3.47 4.28 20.82
CA ARG A 376 -2.95 3.44 21.91
C ARG A 376 -3.46 2.02 21.74
N ILE A 377 -2.57 1.11 21.32
CA ILE A 377 -2.83 -0.33 21.21
C ILE A 377 -2.33 -1.05 22.45
N LYS A 378 -1.12 -0.69 22.90
CA LYS A 378 -0.52 -1.21 24.12
C LYS A 378 -1.15 -0.48 25.31
N THR A 379 -2.33 -0.91 25.74
CA THR A 379 -2.90 -0.46 27.00
C THR A 379 -2.02 -0.97 28.13
N THR A 380 -1.29 -0.07 28.79
CA THR A 380 -0.60 -0.41 30.03
C THR A 380 -1.68 -0.79 31.04
N THR A 381 -1.82 -2.08 31.33
CA THR A 381 -2.47 -2.50 32.57
C THR A 381 -1.48 -2.18 33.68
N SER A 382 -1.30 -0.89 33.98
CA SER A 382 -0.52 -0.43 35.12
C SER A 382 -1.30 -0.83 36.36
N TYR A 383 -1.08 -2.05 36.83
CA TYR A 383 -1.42 -2.42 38.19
C TYR A 383 -0.57 -1.54 39.11
N VAL A 384 -1.16 -0.45 39.60
CA VAL A 384 -0.62 0.32 40.72
C VAL A 384 -1.00 -0.43 41.98
N PRO A 385 -0.05 -1.01 42.75
CA PRO A 385 -0.37 -1.68 44.00
C PRO A 385 -0.95 -0.64 44.97
N GLY A 386 -2.23 -0.77 45.33
CA GLY A 386 -2.88 0.06 46.35
C GLY A 386 -3.94 1.06 45.87
N ALA A 387 -4.24 1.15 44.57
CA ALA A 387 -5.44 1.86 44.11
C ALA A 387 -6.68 0.95 44.23
N PRO A 388 -7.84 1.43 44.70
CA PRO A 388 -9.07 0.64 44.70
C PRO A 388 -9.35 0.19 43.26
N ALA A 389 -9.46 -1.13 43.08
CA ALA A 389 -9.64 -1.74 41.78
C ALA A 389 -10.84 -1.09 41.07
N ALA A 390 -10.59 -0.40 39.96
CA ALA A 390 -11.64 -0.07 39.03
C ALA A 390 -12.31 -1.39 38.61
N PRO A 391 -13.65 -1.45 38.52
CA PRO A 391 -14.34 -2.68 38.16
C PRO A 391 -13.78 -3.20 36.85
N ARG A 392 -13.24 -4.42 36.92
CA ARG A 392 -12.77 -5.21 35.78
C ARG A 392 -13.87 -5.16 34.71
N PRO A 393 -13.59 -4.82 33.44
CA PRO A 393 -14.60 -5.00 32.41
C PRO A 393 -15.06 -6.47 32.46
N PRO A 394 -16.36 -6.73 32.43
CA PRO A 394 -16.87 -8.09 32.47
C PRO A 394 -16.24 -8.90 31.34
N ALA A 395 -16.04 -10.20 31.59
CA ALA A 395 -15.63 -11.16 30.56
C ALA A 395 -16.39 -10.86 29.26
N GLN A 396 -15.64 -10.80 28.16
CA GLN A 396 -16.16 -10.45 26.84
C GLN A 396 -17.52 -11.11 26.62
N PRO A 397 -18.59 -10.35 26.32
CA PRO A 397 -19.79 -10.98 25.79
C PRO A 397 -19.40 -11.61 24.46
N LEU A 398 -19.67 -12.91 24.32
CA LEU A 398 -19.55 -13.69 23.09
C LEU A 398 -20.43 -13.04 21.99
N ARG A 399 -19.96 -11.95 21.39
CA ARG A 399 -20.62 -11.33 20.24
C ARG A 399 -20.01 -11.94 18.99
N VAL A 400 -20.66 -13.00 18.52
CA VAL A 400 -20.57 -13.41 17.14
C VAL A 400 -20.86 -12.19 16.25
N PRO A 401 -20.05 -11.89 15.23
CA PRO A 401 -20.32 -10.79 14.31
C PRO A 401 -21.73 -10.93 13.73
N THR A 402 -22.62 -10.02 14.13
CA THR A 402 -23.96 -9.97 13.55
C THR A 402 -23.83 -9.29 12.18
N PRO A 403 -24.37 -9.88 11.09
CA PRO A 403 -24.39 -9.19 9.81
C PRO A 403 -25.10 -7.84 9.95
N ALA A 404 -24.53 -6.81 9.32
CA ALA A 404 -25.07 -5.47 9.35
C ALA A 404 -26.54 -5.48 8.90
N PRO A 405 -27.44 -4.71 9.53
CA PRO A 405 -28.80 -4.55 9.02
C PRO A 405 -28.72 -3.95 7.61
N GLY A 406 -29.25 -4.67 6.63
CA GLY A 406 -29.40 -4.14 5.28
C GLY A 406 -30.20 -2.83 5.30
N PRO A 407 -29.92 -1.88 4.40
CA PRO A 407 -30.74 -0.68 4.28
C PRO A 407 -32.18 -1.09 3.99
N ALA A 408 -33.13 -0.45 4.68
CA ALA A 408 -34.55 -0.60 4.43
C ALA A 408 -34.81 -0.37 2.93
N ALA A 409 -35.55 -1.29 2.32
CA ALA A 409 -35.95 -1.18 0.92
C ALA A 409 -36.59 0.20 0.68
N PRO A 410 -36.22 0.91 -0.40
CA PRO A 410 -36.90 2.15 -0.74
C PRO A 410 -38.39 1.85 -0.94
N ALA A 411 -39.23 2.64 -0.27
CA ALA A 411 -40.67 2.61 -0.50
C ALA A 411 -40.93 2.77 -2.00
N LEU A 412 -41.69 1.85 -2.57
CA LEU A 412 -42.20 1.93 -3.94
C LEU A 412 -42.90 3.28 -4.12
N ALA A 413 -42.22 4.22 -4.78
CA ALA A 413 -42.85 5.41 -5.30
C ALA A 413 -43.92 4.96 -6.32
N ALA A 414 -45.13 5.48 -6.16
CA ALA A 414 -46.25 5.21 -7.02
C ALA A 414 -45.88 5.42 -8.51
N ALA A 415 -46.36 4.50 -9.35
CA ALA A 415 -46.16 4.51 -10.79
C ALA A 415 -46.56 5.87 -11.39
N SER A 416 -45.62 6.52 -12.09
CA SER A 416 -45.93 7.63 -12.97
C SER A 416 -46.65 7.09 -14.21
N THR A 417 -47.95 7.38 -14.32
CA THR A 417 -48.74 7.11 -15.52
C THR A 417 -48.48 8.21 -16.54
N ASN A 418 -47.60 7.97 -17.51
CA ASN A 418 -47.52 8.81 -18.71
C ASN A 418 -47.65 7.92 -19.96
N GLY A 419 -48.71 8.17 -20.74
CA GLY A 419 -48.71 7.95 -22.18
C GLY A 419 -49.71 6.92 -22.71
N HIS A 420 -50.98 7.30 -22.82
CA HIS A 420 -51.87 6.73 -23.84
C HIS A 420 -51.99 7.69 -25.03
N ARG A 421 -51.93 7.09 -26.21
CA ARG A 421 -52.04 7.68 -27.56
C ARG A 421 -53.37 8.41 -27.74
N THR A 422 -53.32 9.54 -28.44
CA THR A 422 -53.92 9.74 -29.79
C THR A 422 -53.15 10.83 -30.50
#